data_AF-A0A8S3Q834-F1
#
_entry.id   AF-A0A8S3Q834-F1
#
_cell.length_a   1.000
_cell.length_b   1.000
_cell.length_c   1.000
_cell.angle_alpha   90.00
_cell.angle_beta   90.00
_cell.angle_gamma   90.00
#
_symmetry.space_group_name_H-M   'P 1'
#
loop_
_entity.id
_entity.type
_entity.pdbx_description
1 polymer ?
#
loop_
_entity_poly.entity_id
_entity_poly.type
_entity_poly.pdbx_seq_one_letter_code
_entity_poly.pdbx_strand_id
1 'polypeptide(L)'
;MKDIEPSNIILREAINLSHSMDKHNQESWIGSIKHIFKFLDLEYLFVNQSNFKQNHILKKVKTSLTIKFKESCSEELRIKSFTGISHSLSPRILAQAGFFSYGRDNFVRCFHCGGALKDWKSGDDPMSEHAKWFPQCSFVKDNYNGYVQTPH
;
A
#
# COMPACT_ATOMS: atom_id res chain seq x y z
N MET A 1 3.77 -2.79 18.96
CA MET A 1 2.86 -3.03 17.83
C MET A 1 3.24 -2.03 16.75
N LYS A 2 3.09 -2.35 15.46
CA LYS A 2 3.26 -1.33 14.41
C LYS A 2 2.02 -0.50 14.34
N ASP A 3 2.19 0.81 14.24
CA ASP A 3 1.09 1.68 13.90
C ASP A 3 0.97 1.77 12.38
N ILE A 4 -0.25 1.55 11.92
CA ILE A 4 -0.64 1.66 10.52
C ILE A 4 -1.29 3.04 10.35
N GLU A 5 -0.97 3.74 9.26
CA GLU A 5 -1.58 5.05 9.00
C GLU A 5 -3.12 4.95 9.02
N PRO A 6 -3.85 5.83 9.74
CA PRO A 6 -5.30 5.70 9.94
C PRO A 6 -6.11 5.61 8.64
N SER A 7 -5.67 6.30 7.58
CA SER A 7 -6.29 6.21 6.25
C SER A 7 -6.30 4.78 5.69
N ASN A 8 -5.27 3.97 5.97
CA ASN A 8 -5.20 2.57 5.56
C ASN A 8 -6.19 1.69 6.33
N ILE A 9 -6.45 2.00 7.61
CA ILE A 9 -7.43 1.27 8.44
C ILE A 9 -8.84 1.53 7.92
N ILE A 10 -9.19 2.80 7.73
CA ILE A 10 -10.49 3.22 7.18
C ILE A 10 -10.71 2.60 5.80
N LEU A 11 -9.70 2.61 4.94
CA LEU A 11 -9.74 1.96 3.63
C LEU A 11 -10.00 0.46 3.73
N ARG A 12 -9.30 -0.23 4.64
CA ARG A 12 -9.45 -1.68 4.84
C ARG A 12 -10.84 -2.03 5.36
N GLU A 13 -11.34 -1.29 6.33
CA GLU A 13 -12.69 -1.47 6.88
C GLU A 13 -13.77 -1.20 5.83
N ALA A 14 -13.62 -0.11 5.07
CA ALA A 14 -14.50 0.24 3.97
C ALA A 14 -14.55 -0.86 2.89
N ILE A 15 -13.39 -1.44 2.52
CA ILE A 15 -13.32 -2.58 1.59
C ILE A 15 -14.01 -3.82 2.18
N ASN A 16 -13.78 -4.14 3.45
CA ASN A 16 -14.40 -5.30 4.10
C ASN A 16 -15.92 -5.17 4.17
N LEU A 17 -16.43 -3.99 4.53
CA LEU A 17 -17.85 -3.69 4.53
C LEU A 17 -18.44 -3.82 3.12
N SER A 18 -17.72 -3.35 2.10
CA SER A 18 -18.18 -3.47 0.72
C SER A 18 -18.41 -4.94 0.30
N HIS A 19 -17.57 -5.88 0.75
CA HIS A 19 -17.74 -7.30 0.44
C HIS A 19 -18.94 -7.96 1.14
N SER A 20 -19.49 -7.35 2.19
CA SER A 20 -20.70 -7.80 2.89
C SER A 20 -22.00 -7.28 2.27
N MET A 21 -21.91 -6.39 1.27
CA MET A 21 -23.07 -5.74 0.64
C MET A 21 -23.44 -6.41 -0.69
N ASP A 22 -24.73 -6.45 -1.01
CA ASP A 22 -25.18 -6.84 -2.35
C ASP A 22 -24.79 -5.79 -3.40
N LYS A 23 -24.83 -6.19 -4.69
CA LYS A 23 -24.35 -5.35 -5.80
C LYS A 23 -25.08 -4.01 -5.95
N HIS A 24 -26.38 -3.97 -5.68
CA HIS A 24 -27.17 -2.74 -5.79
C HIS A 24 -26.75 -1.74 -4.70
N ASN A 25 -26.52 -2.25 -3.49
CA ASN A 25 -26.03 -1.44 -2.37
C ASN A 25 -24.55 -1.04 -2.53
N GLN A 26 -23.71 -1.87 -3.15
CA GLN A 26 -22.33 -1.49 -3.50
C GLN A 26 -22.27 -0.28 -4.45
N GLU A 27 -23.11 -0.26 -5.49
CA GLU A 27 -23.15 0.85 -6.46
C GLU A 27 -23.62 2.16 -5.82
N SER A 28 -24.63 2.09 -4.94
CA SER A 28 -25.13 3.23 -4.18
C SER A 28 -24.09 3.78 -3.18
N TRP A 29 -23.43 2.89 -2.43
CA TRP A 29 -22.40 3.23 -1.45
C TRP A 29 -21.16 3.88 -2.08
N ILE A 30 -20.73 3.39 -3.25
CA ILE A 30 -19.66 4.04 -4.04
C ILE A 30 -20.08 5.47 -4.43
N GLY A 31 -21.35 5.69 -4.76
CA GLY A 31 -21.92 7.01 -5.03
C GLY A 31 -21.76 7.99 -3.86
N SER A 32 -22.00 7.53 -2.63
CA SER A 32 -21.95 8.37 -1.43
C SER A 32 -20.54 8.66 -0.91
N ILE A 33 -19.57 7.79 -1.16
CA ILE A 33 -18.19 7.94 -0.63
C ILE A 33 -17.23 8.55 -1.67
N LYS A 34 -17.68 8.73 -2.92
CA LYS A 34 -16.97 9.46 -3.99
C LYS A 34 -16.27 10.74 -3.54
N HIS A 35 -16.92 11.54 -2.69
CA HIS A 35 -16.38 12.80 -2.21
C HIS A 35 -15.39 12.62 -1.04
N ILE A 36 -15.59 11.61 -0.19
CA ILE A 36 -14.70 11.31 0.95
C ILE A 36 -13.37 10.76 0.45
N PHE A 37 -13.38 9.98 -0.61
CA PHE A 37 -12.18 9.41 -1.22
C PHE A 37 -11.34 10.42 -2.04
N LYS A 38 -11.91 11.57 -2.40
CA LYS A 38 -11.19 12.65 -3.12
C LYS A 38 -10.08 13.30 -2.28
N PHE A 39 -10.12 13.16 -0.96
CA PHE A 39 -9.09 13.68 -0.03
C PHE A 39 -7.93 12.70 0.24
N LEU A 40 -7.99 11.47 -0.28
CA LEU A 40 -7.05 10.38 0.03
C LEU A 40 -6.24 9.90 -1.20
N ASP A 41 -6.19 10.67 -2.29
CA ASP A 41 -5.61 10.24 -3.58
C ASP A 41 -6.20 8.91 -4.10
N LEU A 42 -7.52 8.72 -3.91
CA LEU A 42 -8.24 7.51 -4.31
C LEU A 42 -9.02 7.66 -5.62
N GLU A 43 -8.66 8.61 -6.49
CA GLU A 43 -9.13 8.63 -7.89
C GLU A 43 -8.80 7.32 -8.65
N TYR A 44 -7.90 6.50 -8.09
CA TYR A 44 -7.55 5.19 -8.62
C TYR A 44 -8.68 4.14 -8.62
N LEU A 45 -9.78 4.34 -7.87
CA LEU A 45 -10.94 3.43 -7.89
C LEU A 45 -11.98 3.76 -8.97
N PHE A 46 -11.72 4.76 -9.80
CA PHE A 46 -12.73 5.34 -10.70
C PHE A 46 -12.57 5.04 -12.18
N VAL A 47 -11.99 3.89 -12.53
CA VAL A 47 -11.97 3.46 -13.95
C VAL A 47 -13.33 2.88 -14.34
N ASN A 48 -14.14 3.76 -14.92
CA ASN A 48 -15.23 3.55 -15.87
C ASN A 48 -16.53 2.92 -15.35
N GLN A 49 -17.48 3.79 -14.99
CA GLN A 49 -18.91 3.53 -15.08
C GLN A 49 -19.36 3.36 -16.54
N SER A 50 -18.94 2.27 -17.18
CA SER A 50 -19.56 1.68 -18.38
C SER A 50 -18.81 0.39 -18.75
N ASN A 51 -19.00 -0.69 -17.98
CA ASN A 51 -18.95 -2.11 -18.40
C ASN A 51 -18.90 -3.04 -17.17
N PHE A 52 -19.96 -2.97 -16.36
CA PHE A 52 -20.10 -3.60 -15.04
C PHE A 52 -20.35 -5.14 -15.07
N LYS A 53 -20.26 -5.86 -16.19
CA LYS A 53 -20.60 -7.29 -16.19
C LYS A 53 -19.51 -8.15 -16.82
N GLN A 54 -18.91 -8.97 -15.93
CA GLN A 54 -18.14 -10.19 -16.18
C GLN A 54 -16.69 -10.01 -16.65
N ASN A 55 -15.74 -10.00 -15.70
CA ASN A 55 -14.50 -10.78 -15.82
C ASN A 55 -13.69 -10.72 -14.51
N HIS A 56 -13.77 -11.79 -13.72
CA HIS A 56 -12.99 -11.99 -12.48
C HIS A 56 -11.46 -11.96 -12.73
N ILE A 57 -11.05 -12.26 -13.97
CA ILE A 57 -9.66 -12.23 -14.44
C ILE A 57 -9.12 -10.79 -14.51
N LEU A 58 -9.90 -9.83 -15.00
CA LEU A 58 -9.47 -8.44 -15.13
C LEU A 58 -9.32 -7.71 -13.79
N LYS A 59 -10.13 -8.07 -12.78
CA LYS A 59 -9.96 -7.58 -11.41
C LYS A 59 -8.60 -8.01 -10.83
N LYS A 60 -8.26 -9.30 -10.99
CA LYS A 60 -6.98 -9.88 -10.53
C LYS A 60 -5.78 -9.25 -11.23
N VAL A 61 -5.90 -8.97 -12.53
CA VAL A 61 -4.87 -8.34 -13.36
C VAL A 61 -4.70 -6.84 -13.03
N LYS A 62 -5.78 -6.08 -12.81
CA LYS A 62 -5.69 -4.64 -12.45
C LYS A 62 -5.17 -4.39 -11.04
N THR A 63 -5.55 -5.20 -10.05
CA THR A 63 -4.96 -5.11 -8.70
C THR A 63 -3.49 -5.51 -8.68
N SER A 64 -3.03 -6.27 -9.68
CA SER A 64 -1.69 -6.83 -9.76
C SER A 64 -0.69 -5.96 -10.53
N LEU A 65 -1.10 -4.93 -11.28
CA LEU A 65 -0.25 -4.29 -12.29
C LEU A 65 0.02 -2.80 -12.11
N THR A 66 -0.60 -2.12 -11.17
CA THR A 66 -0.45 -0.67 -11.07
C THR A 66 0.25 -0.26 -9.80
N ILE A 67 1.51 0.08 -9.98
CA ILE A 67 2.32 0.82 -9.02
C ILE A 67 1.57 2.09 -8.62
N LYS A 68 1.28 2.29 -7.33
CA LYS A 68 0.54 3.46 -6.84
C LYS A 68 1.37 4.75 -6.88
N PHE A 69 2.64 4.69 -6.52
CA PHE A 69 3.57 5.83 -6.47
C PHE A 69 4.72 5.59 -7.44
N LYS A 70 4.51 5.94 -8.72
CA LYS A 70 5.47 5.66 -9.80
C LYS A 70 6.77 6.42 -9.63
N GLU A 71 6.71 7.62 -9.07
CA GLU A 71 7.85 8.47 -8.70
C GLU A 71 8.79 7.79 -7.69
N SER A 72 8.31 6.79 -6.96
CA SER A 72 9.09 6.01 -5.99
C SER A 72 9.34 4.55 -6.43
N CYS A 73 9.19 4.24 -7.72
CA CYS A 73 9.43 2.88 -8.23
C CYS A 73 10.91 2.47 -8.23
N SER A 74 11.81 3.45 -8.39
CA SER A 74 13.27 3.24 -8.30
C SER A 74 13.71 3.14 -6.84
N GLU A 75 14.48 2.10 -6.50
CA GLU A 75 15.08 1.96 -5.17
C GLU A 75 15.96 3.16 -4.81
N GLU A 76 16.71 3.70 -5.77
CA GLU A 76 17.55 4.87 -5.54
C GLU A 76 16.72 6.09 -5.11
N LEU A 77 15.57 6.32 -5.75
CA LEU A 77 14.66 7.41 -5.37
C LEU A 77 14.05 7.18 -3.99
N ARG A 78 13.71 5.92 -3.66
CA ARG A 78 13.25 5.57 -2.31
C ARG A 78 14.31 5.83 -1.26
N ILE A 79 15.58 5.48 -1.50
CA ILE A 79 16.68 5.80 -0.58
C ILE A 79 16.83 7.32 -0.42
N LYS A 80 16.83 8.07 -1.52
CA LYS A 80 16.94 9.54 -1.51
C LYS A 80 15.83 10.22 -0.71
N SER A 81 14.62 9.63 -0.66
CA SER A 81 13.50 10.17 0.11
C SER A 81 13.77 10.31 1.62
N PHE A 82 14.77 9.59 2.16
CA PHE A 82 15.17 9.66 3.56
C PHE A 82 16.25 10.71 3.86
N THR A 83 16.66 11.52 2.88
CA THR A 83 17.69 12.55 3.09
C THR A 83 17.23 13.54 4.15
N GLY A 84 18.04 13.74 5.19
CA GLY A 84 17.72 14.64 6.30
C GLY A 84 16.74 14.07 7.33
N ILE A 85 16.33 12.80 7.20
CA ILE A 85 15.41 12.14 8.13
C ILE A 85 16.17 11.16 9.00
N SER A 86 16.07 11.31 10.32
CA SER A 86 16.58 10.33 11.28
C SER A 86 15.56 9.19 11.43
N HIS A 87 16.01 7.95 11.27
CA HIS A 87 15.14 6.79 11.31
C HIS A 87 15.82 5.61 12.02
N SER A 88 15.06 4.79 12.75
CA SER A 88 15.55 3.67 13.57
C SER A 88 16.16 2.52 12.77
N LEU A 89 15.89 2.50 11.47
CA LEU A 89 16.34 1.51 10.49
C LEU A 89 17.01 2.22 9.32
N SER A 90 17.95 1.53 8.66
CA SER A 90 18.64 2.14 7.52
C SER A 90 17.68 2.40 6.35
N PRO A 91 17.80 3.55 5.67
CA PRO A 91 17.01 3.84 4.47
C PRO A 91 17.10 2.76 3.39
N ARG A 92 18.25 2.09 3.27
CA ARG A 92 18.49 1.04 2.29
C ARG A 92 17.58 -0.17 2.52
N ILE A 93 17.49 -0.69 3.75
CA ILE A 93 16.65 -1.88 4.02
C ILE A 93 15.15 -1.57 3.88
N LEU A 94 14.74 -0.34 4.20
CA LEU A 94 13.37 0.12 3.98
C LEU A 94 13.06 0.21 2.48
N ALA A 95 13.97 0.83 1.70
CA ALA A 95 13.84 0.97 0.26
C ALA A 95 13.82 -0.38 -0.47
N GLN A 96 14.62 -1.34 -0.03
CA GLN A 96 14.62 -2.71 -0.57
C GLN A 96 13.29 -3.42 -0.31
N ALA A 97 12.65 -3.19 0.83
CA ALA A 97 11.30 -3.68 1.11
C ALA A 97 10.18 -2.85 0.43
N GLY A 98 10.55 -1.91 -0.45
CA GLY A 98 9.63 -1.11 -1.23
C GLY A 98 9.13 0.16 -0.53
N PHE A 99 9.70 0.52 0.61
CA PHE A 99 9.27 1.69 1.37
C PHE A 99 10.05 2.97 1.02
N PHE A 100 9.36 4.10 1.00
CA PHE A 100 9.94 5.44 0.90
C PHE A 100 9.36 6.35 2.00
N SER A 101 10.09 7.39 2.37
CA SER A 101 9.57 8.44 3.25
C SER A 101 8.80 9.47 2.44
N TYR A 102 7.67 9.93 2.99
CA TYR A 102 6.86 11.01 2.42
C TYR A 102 6.70 12.17 3.40
N GLY A 103 7.56 12.24 4.42
CA GLY A 103 7.69 13.40 5.32
C GLY A 103 6.62 13.54 6.42
N ARG A 104 5.75 12.54 6.65
CA ARG A 104 4.78 12.57 7.76
C ARG A 104 5.19 11.65 8.91
N ASP A 105 5.39 12.20 10.10
CA ASP A 105 5.46 11.49 11.39
C ASP A 105 6.29 10.19 11.38
N ASN A 106 7.40 10.18 10.63
CA ASN A 106 8.27 9.00 10.42
C ASN A 106 7.57 7.77 9.83
N PHE A 107 6.38 7.92 9.22
CA PHE A 107 5.79 6.90 8.38
C PHE A 107 6.64 6.67 7.14
N VAL A 108 6.70 5.40 6.75
CA VAL A 108 7.22 4.99 5.45
C VAL A 108 6.12 4.30 4.68
N ARG A 109 6.07 4.53 3.36
CA ARG A 109 5.00 4.06 2.50
C ARG A 109 5.54 3.16 1.39
N CYS A 110 4.83 2.08 1.09
CA CYS A 110 5.17 1.23 -0.04
C CYS A 110 4.79 1.91 -1.37
N PHE A 111 5.73 1.98 -2.31
CA PHE A 111 5.47 2.54 -3.65
C PHE A 111 4.41 1.75 -4.45
N HIS A 112 4.31 0.44 -4.21
CA HIS A 112 3.43 -0.44 -4.98
C HIS A 112 2.02 -0.50 -4.39
N CYS A 113 1.86 -0.91 -3.12
CA CYS A 113 0.55 -1.08 -2.50
C CYS A 113 0.04 0.17 -1.77
N GLY A 114 0.90 1.15 -1.51
CA GLY A 114 0.58 2.36 -0.76
C GLY A 114 0.41 2.16 0.74
N GLY A 115 0.62 0.95 1.26
CA GLY A 115 0.59 0.66 2.69
C GLY A 115 1.67 1.43 3.43
N ALA A 116 1.31 2.04 4.56
CA ALA A 116 2.22 2.85 5.37
C ALA A 116 2.31 2.34 6.81
N LEU A 117 3.54 2.26 7.32
CA LEU A 117 3.89 1.78 8.66
C LEU A 117 4.78 2.81 9.37
N LYS A 118 4.64 2.94 10.69
CA LYS A 118 5.57 3.67 11.56
C LYS A 118 6.02 2.80 12.74
N ASP A 119 6.71 3.42 13.70
CA ASP A 119 7.22 2.79 14.92
C ASP A 119 8.16 1.62 14.63
N TRP A 120 9.17 1.91 13.82
CA TRP A 120 10.27 1.01 13.53
C TRP A 120 11.23 0.88 14.71
N LYS A 121 11.52 -0.37 15.09
CA LYS A 121 12.49 -0.73 16.11
C LYS A 121 13.75 -1.26 15.44
N SER A 122 14.89 -1.06 16.10
CA SER A 122 16.14 -1.71 15.71
C SER A 122 15.95 -3.22 15.78
N GLY A 123 16.12 -3.91 14.64
CA GLY A 123 15.90 -5.35 14.49
C GLY A 123 14.59 -5.74 13.81
N ASP A 124 13.67 -4.80 13.56
CA ASP A 124 12.51 -5.10 12.71
C ASP A 124 12.96 -5.36 11.27
N ASP A 125 12.37 -6.38 10.66
CA ASP A 125 12.59 -6.75 9.27
C ASP A 125 11.53 -6.09 8.37
N PRO A 126 11.92 -5.14 7.49
CA PRO A 126 10.94 -4.39 6.71
C PRO A 126 10.11 -5.24 5.77
N MET A 127 10.69 -6.26 5.13
CA MET A 127 9.97 -7.12 4.19
C MET A 127 8.96 -8.02 4.92
N SER A 128 9.35 -8.56 6.07
CA SER A 128 8.49 -9.38 6.93
C SER A 128 7.31 -8.58 7.48
N GLU A 129 7.56 -7.37 7.98
CA GLU A 129 6.48 -6.49 8.44
C GLU A 129 5.59 -6.04 7.26
N HIS A 130 6.15 -5.80 6.07
CA HIS A 130 5.36 -5.53 4.87
C HIS A 130 4.43 -6.69 4.52
N ALA A 131 4.94 -7.93 4.52
CA ALA A 131 4.15 -9.12 4.22
C ALA A 131 3.06 -9.38 5.26
N LYS A 132 3.37 -9.15 6.54
CA LYS A 132 2.44 -9.30 7.65
C LYS A 132 1.26 -8.33 7.56
N TRP A 133 1.53 -7.04 7.30
CA TRP A 133 0.50 -6.00 7.33
C TRP A 133 -0.21 -5.79 6.00
N PHE A 134 0.46 -6.03 4.88
CA PHE A 134 -0.09 -5.88 3.53
C PHE A 134 0.14 -7.13 2.66
N PRO A 135 -0.40 -8.31 3.05
CA PRO A 135 -0.16 -9.59 2.37
C PRO A 135 -0.67 -9.65 0.93
N GLN A 136 -1.48 -8.68 0.52
CA GLN A 136 -2.01 -8.59 -0.84
C GLN A 136 -1.14 -7.75 -1.80
N CYS A 137 -0.05 -7.14 -1.30
CA CYS A 137 0.89 -6.39 -2.12
C CYS A 137 1.59 -7.30 -3.14
N SER A 138 1.42 -7.06 -4.44
CA SER A 138 2.10 -7.86 -5.47
C SER A 138 3.61 -7.76 -5.37
N PHE A 139 4.16 -6.56 -5.11
CA PHE A 139 5.59 -6.40 -4.86
C PHE A 139 6.09 -7.34 -3.76
N VAL A 140 5.35 -7.47 -2.65
CA VAL A 140 5.70 -8.45 -1.61
C VAL A 140 5.62 -9.86 -2.17
N LYS A 141 4.51 -10.26 -2.79
CA LYS A 141 4.34 -11.63 -3.31
C LYS A 141 5.46 -12.05 -4.26
N ASP A 142 5.92 -11.11 -5.09
CA ASP A 142 6.96 -11.36 -6.09
C ASP A 142 8.36 -11.40 -5.46
N ASN A 143 8.59 -10.69 -4.35
CA ASN A 143 9.92 -10.53 -3.75
C ASN A 143 10.11 -11.27 -2.41
N TYR A 144 9.04 -11.77 -1.78
CA TYR A 144 9.10 -12.39 -0.45
C TYR A 144 9.74 -13.78 -0.47
N ASN A 145 9.43 -14.60 -1.48
CA ASN A 145 9.97 -15.97 -1.58
C ASN A 145 11.47 -16.03 -1.92
N GLY A 146 12.03 -14.93 -2.43
CA GLY A 146 13.48 -14.76 -2.65
C GLY A 146 14.16 -13.93 -1.55
N TYR A 147 13.42 -13.52 -0.52
CA TYR A 147 13.96 -12.71 0.57
C TYR A 147 14.76 -13.61 1.52
N VAL A 148 16.07 -13.70 1.27
CA VAL A 148 17.01 -14.27 2.23
C VAL A 148 17.27 -13.18 3.27
N GLN A 149 16.82 -13.37 4.50
CA GLN A 149 17.28 -12.54 5.62
C GLN A 149 18.80 -12.57 5.63
N THR A 150 19.45 -11.47 5.26
CA THR A 150 20.90 -11.35 5.42
C THR A 150 21.18 -11.41 6.91
N PRO A 151 21.95 -12.39 7.40
CA PRO A 151 22.33 -12.44 8.80
C PRO A 151 23.10 -11.16 9.11
N HIS A 152 22.68 -10.49 10.19
CA HIS A 152 23.19 -9.18 10.58
C HIS A 152 24.58 -9.26 11.21
#